data_AF-A0A211Z821-F1
#
_entry.id   AF-A0A211Z821-F1
#
_cell.length_a   1.000
_cell.length_b   1.000
_cell.length_c   1.000
_cell.angle_alpha   90.00
_cell.angle_beta   90.00
_cell.angle_gamma   90.00
#
_symmetry.space_group_name_H-M   'P 1'
#
loop_
_entity.id
_entity.type
_entity.pdbx_description
1 polymer ?
#
loop_
_entity_poly.entity_id
_entity_poly.type
_entity_poly.pdbx_seq_one_letter_code
_entity_poly.pdbx_strand_id
1 'polypeptide(L)' 'MGDVINLRQARKARARAEKEAQAQENRARFGRTGAEKQRDADAADRETRRHEGHRVDPSPGDDDKDPDGGAA' A
#
# COMPACT_ATOMS: atom_id res chain seq x y z
N MET A 1 21.28 -39.96 -31.28
CA MET A 1 21.58 -38.56 -30.91
C MET A 1 20.66 -38.21 -29.75
N GLY A 2 21.22 -37.91 -28.58
CA GLY A 2 20.43 -37.55 -27.40
C GLY A 2 20.54 -36.06 -27.15
N ASP A 3 19.41 -35.37 -27.05
CA ASP A 3 19.39 -33.93 -26.77
C ASP A 3 19.86 -33.67 -25.34
N VAL A 4 20.99 -32.99 -25.20
CA VAL A 4 21.53 -32.57 -23.91
C VAL A 4 20.75 -31.34 -23.44
N ILE A 5 19.73 -31.57 -22.61
CA ILE A 5 18.96 -30.48 -22.00
C ILE A 5 19.64 -29.91 -20.77
N ASN A 6 19.68 -28.58 -20.68
CA ASN A 6 20.25 -27.89 -19.53
C ASN A 6 19.27 -27.89 -18.34
N LEU A 7 19.51 -28.78 -17.38
CA LEU A 7 18.66 -28.95 -16.20
C LEU A 7 18.58 -27.69 -15.31
N ARG A 8 19.61 -26.83 -15.30
CA ARG A 8 19.58 -25.57 -14.55
C ARG A 8 18.55 -24.61 -15.14
N GLN A 9 18.50 -24.49 -16.46
CA GLN A 9 17.50 -23.66 -17.14
C GLN A 9 16.09 -24.21 -16.93
N ALA A 10 15.90 -25.53 -17.01
CA ALA A 10 14.62 -26.19 -16.76
C ALA A 10 14.11 -25.93 -15.33
N ARG A 11 15.00 -26.07 -14.32
CA ARG A 11 14.67 -25.75 -12.92
C ARG A 11 14.31 -24.27 -12.74
N LYS A 12 15.05 -23.36 -13.38
CA LYS A 12 14.76 -21.93 -13.33
C LYS A 12 13.41 -21.59 -13.96
N ALA A 13 13.06 -22.24 -15.06
CA ALA A 13 11.76 -22.06 -15.71
C ALA A 13 10.62 -22.52 -14.79
N ARG A 14 10.73 -23.70 -14.18
CA ARG A 14 9.76 -24.20 -13.18
C ARG A 14 9.59 -23.23 -12.00
N ALA A 15 10.69 -22.77 -11.41
CA ALA A 15 10.64 -21.82 -10.30
C ALA A 15 9.98 -20.48 -10.66
N ARG A 16 10.09 -20.02 -11.92
CA ARG A 16 9.37 -18.83 -12.38
C ARG A 16 7.88 -19.10 -12.55
N ALA A 17 7.51 -20.23 -13.15
CA ALA A 17 6.11 -20.61 -13.33
C ALA A 17 5.38 -20.77 -11.98
N GLU A 18 6.03 -21.39 -10.99
CA GLU A 18 5.48 -21.52 -9.63
C GLU A 18 5.24 -20.16 -8.98
N LYS A 19 6.18 -19.21 -9.11
CA LYS A 19 6.01 -17.84 -8.62
C LYS A 19 4.87 -17.11 -9.31
N GLU A 20 4.71 -17.27 -10.61
CA GLU A 20 3.61 -16.67 -11.36
C GLU A 20 2.26 -17.25 -10.94
N ALA A 21 2.16 -18.57 -10.75
CA ALA A 21 0.96 -19.23 -10.26
C ALA A 21 0.55 -18.72 -8.87
N GLN A 22 1.51 -18.63 -7.94
CA GLN A 22 1.26 -18.06 -6.61
C GLN A 22 0.85 -16.58 -6.70
N ALA A 23 1.45 -15.80 -7.59
CA ALA A 23 1.05 -14.40 -7.80
C ALA A 23 -0.39 -14.29 -8.32
N GLN A 24 -0.80 -15.17 -9.25
CA GLN A 24 -2.18 -15.22 -9.73
C GLN A 24 -3.16 -15.65 -8.63
N GLU A 25 -2.82 -16.67 -7.85
CA GLU A 25 -3.61 -17.13 -6.71
C GLU A 25 -3.77 -16.01 -5.66
N ASN A 26 -2.72 -15.26 -5.37
CA ASN A 26 -2.77 -14.11 -4.46
C ASN A 26 -3.64 -12.97 -5.00
N ARG A 27 -3.59 -12.69 -6.31
CA ARG A 27 -4.50 -11.73 -6.96
C ARG A 27 -5.95 -12.19 -6.86
N ALA A 28 -6.22 -13.47 -7.11
CA ALA A 28 -7.57 -14.03 -7.03
C ALA A 28 -8.11 -14.05 -5.59
N ARG A 29 -7.29 -14.44 -4.62
CA ARG A 29 -7.70 -14.56 -3.20
C ARG A 29 -7.83 -13.23 -2.50
N PHE A 30 -6.88 -12.33 -2.71
CA PHE A 30 -6.78 -11.10 -1.91
C PHE A 30 -7.11 -9.84 -2.71
N GLY A 31 -7.30 -9.93 -4.03
CA GLY A 31 -7.63 -8.81 -4.91
C GLY A 31 -6.49 -7.79 -5.10
N ARG A 32 -5.48 -7.80 -4.23
CA ARG A 32 -4.34 -6.89 -4.23
C ARG A 32 -3.04 -7.66 -4.05
N THR A 33 -2.06 -7.29 -4.86
CA THR A 33 -0.68 -7.78 -4.75
C THR A 33 0.01 -7.19 -3.51
N GLY A 34 1.08 -7.86 -3.04
CA GLY A 34 1.88 -7.32 -1.93
C GLY A 34 2.47 -5.93 -2.24
N ALA A 35 2.84 -5.67 -3.49
CA ALA A 35 3.36 -4.37 -3.93
C ALA A 35 2.30 -3.27 -3.86
N GLU A 36 1.05 -3.57 -4.20
CA GLU A 36 -0.07 -2.62 -4.06
C GLU A 36 -0.36 -2.33 -2.60
N LYS A 37 -0.40 -3.36 -1.74
CA LYS A 37 -0.55 -3.17 -0.29
C LYS A 37 0.54 -2.30 0.31
N GLN A 38 1.80 -2.49 -0.11
CA GLN A 38 2.91 -1.67 0.35
C GLN A 38 2.76 -0.22 -0.10
N ARG A 39 2.41 0.01 -1.37
CA ARG A 39 2.15 1.36 -1.89
C ARG A 39 1.01 2.07 -1.16
N ASP A 40 -0.07 1.34 -0.87
CA ASP A 40 -1.21 1.87 -0.11
C ASP A 40 -0.78 2.23 1.32
N ALA A 41 -0.01 1.37 1.99
CA ALA A 41 0.53 1.63 3.34
C ALA A 41 1.45 2.86 3.34
N ASP A 42 2.39 2.95 2.39
CA ASP A 42 3.29 4.10 2.24
C ASP A 42 2.52 5.40 1.92
N ALA A 43 1.39 5.31 1.21
CA ALA A 43 0.51 6.45 0.96
C ALA A 43 -0.22 6.89 2.23
N ALA A 44 -0.82 5.95 2.96
CA ALA A 44 -1.49 6.21 4.22
C ALA A 44 -0.53 6.81 5.27
N ASP A 45 0.70 6.29 5.38
CA ASP A 45 1.70 6.81 6.30
C ASP A 45 2.14 8.24 5.96
N ARG A 46 2.15 8.60 4.67
CA ARG A 46 2.46 9.98 4.22
C ARG A 46 1.31 10.91 4.53
N GLU A 47 0.07 10.45 4.34
CA GLU A 47 -1.13 11.21 4.67
C GLU A 47 -1.24 11.45 6.17
N THR A 48 -1.07 10.42 6.99
CA THR A 48 -1.03 10.52 8.45
C THR A 48 0.02 11.52 8.90
N ARG A 49 1.26 11.44 8.37
CA ARG A 49 2.32 12.39 8.71
C ARG A 49 2.00 13.83 8.31
N ARG A 50 1.33 14.03 7.16
CA ARG A 50 0.85 15.36 6.76
C ARG A 50 -0.20 15.87 7.74
N HIS A 51 -1.19 15.04 8.08
CA HIS A 51 -2.25 15.42 9.00
C HIS A 51 -1.71 15.71 10.40
N GLU A 52 -0.75 14.92 10.90
CA GLU A 52 -0.08 15.17 12.17
C GLU A 52 0.76 16.45 12.16
N GLY A 53 1.50 16.72 11.09
CA GLY A 53 2.26 17.97 10.95
C GLY A 53 1.39 19.22 10.85
N HIS A 54 0.13 19.08 10.43
CA HIS A 54 -0.86 20.15 10.38
C HIS A 54 -1.87 20.11 11.53
N ARG A 55 -1.71 19.19 12.49
CA ARG A 55 -2.58 19.12 13.67
C ARG A 55 -2.25 20.32 14.56
N VAL A 56 -3.16 21.27 14.60
CA VAL A 56 -3.22 22.25 15.67
C VAL A 56 -3.91 21.55 16.83
N ASP A 57 -3.15 21.22 17.88
CA ASP A 57 -3.77 20.81 19.14
C ASP A 57 -4.66 21.96 19.61
N PRO A 58 -5.94 21.71 19.97
CA PRO A 58 -6.76 22.73 20.57
C PRO A 58 -6.07 23.16 21.86
N SER A 59 -5.53 24.38 21.84
CA SER A 59 -5.11 25.03 23.08
C SER A 59 -6.34 25.11 23.98
N PRO A 60 -6.24 24.81 25.29
CA PRO A 60 -7.37 24.90 26.22
C PRO A 60 -7.72 26.38 26.52
N GLY A 61 -8.13 27.11 25.48
CA GLY A 61 -8.45 28.54 25.50
C GLY A 61 -8.98 29.12 24.19
N ASP A 62 -9.22 28.31 23.15
CA ASP A 62 -9.71 28.79 21.84
C ASP A 62 -11.24 28.63 21.64
N ASP A 63 -11.99 28.29 22.69
CA ASP A 63 -13.47 28.18 22.68
C ASP A 63 -14.22 29.53 22.88
N ASP A 64 -13.54 30.68 22.89
CA ASP A 64 -14.12 32.00 23.24
C ASP A 64 -14.09 33.05 22.11
N LYS A 65 -14.29 32.65 20.84
CA LYS A 65 -14.54 33.61 19.75
C LYS A 65 -15.64 33.19 18.78
N ASP A 66 -16.87 33.19 19.28
CA ASP A 66 -18.04 33.50 18.46
C ASP A 66 -18.34 35.00 18.59
N PRO A 67 -17.97 35.87 17.63
CA PRO A 67 -18.58 37.18 17.53
C PRO A 67 -19.94 36.98 16.86
N ASP A 68 -20.99 36.97 17.67
CA ASP A 68 -22.36 37.18 17.23
C ASP A 68 -22.41 38.35 16.24
N GLY A 69 -22.78 38.07 14.99
CA GLY A 69 -22.65 39.03 13.89
C GLY A 69 -23.41 38.62 12.65
N GLY A 70 -24.69 38.27 12.80
CA GLY A 70 -25.53 37.87 11.68
C GLY A 70 -27.02 37.87 11.98
N ALA A 71 -27.56 38.93 12.59
CA ALA A 71 -29.00 39.16 12.67
C ALA A 71 -29.33 40.67 12.67
N ALA A 72 -29.54 41.23 11.47
CA ALA A 72 -30.48 42.31 11.15
C ALA A 72 -30.41 42.62 9.64
#